data_AF-A0A077KKY5-F1
#
_entry.id   AF-A0A077KKY5-F1
#
_cell.length_a   1.000
_cell.length_b   1.000
_cell.length_c   1.000
_cell.angle_alpha   90.00
_cell.angle_beta   90.00
_cell.angle_gamma   90.00
#
_symmetry.space_group_name_H-M   'P 1'
#
loop_
_entity.id
_entity.type
_entity.pdbx_description
1 polymer ?
#
loop_
_entity_poly.entity_id
_entity_poly.type
_entity_poly.pdbx_seq_one_letter_code
_entity_poly.pdbx_strand_id
1 'polypeptide(L)'
;MSEKHLVCQGAVCRCDFGTTTDKLMVKTQSKRYINDKDGKKKLMATHVDIGATFENNSFGSCKKLNNGPCAPVVTKWEGFYDQIIVQDNNGKALLEDSKATCAVSNASSIKIIFHGQTAEPTQQNVNNARPEVLAQLVPLKEDNKEYVYYTKDGTYLGGLENSTKVYLSSQEDYDKAKNQQKWGLLNQDNLLLKENGKEISNNEFSNNAYLVWHEASLTGNKTTAFWIAHTVNNALSSKYKRGKKNFNELFKTGYSSVAAADKLKVIGIKAKSDNEIYARAAVIDVLQKSPDPTGSAYFWDGLDLFTKKSELAHPKFKQYKSVSIKNADLKTALTFWGDKENKRKVNAGATINVVFETATPLKKVTDGTVQNDSTGFVGARTDSQNNSKVSEHLSSTGFHGGTMFWTTSK
;
A
#
# COMPACT_ATOMS: atom_id res chain seq x y z
N MET A 1 29.88 13.76 -32.67
CA MET A 1 28.87 13.54 -33.72
C MET A 1 27.52 13.90 -33.12
N SER A 2 26.69 14.70 -33.80
CA SER A 2 25.35 14.97 -33.28
C SER A 2 24.55 13.66 -33.23
N GLU A 3 23.82 13.43 -32.14
CA GLU A 3 22.86 12.33 -32.06
C GLU A 3 21.84 12.49 -33.19
N LYS A 4 21.61 11.42 -33.97
CA LYS A 4 20.63 11.39 -35.06
C LYS A 4 19.52 10.38 -34.77
N HIS A 5 18.28 10.79 -34.98
CA HIS A 5 17.13 9.94 -34.69
C HIS A 5 16.71 9.08 -35.89
N LEU A 6 16.30 7.84 -35.58
CA LEU A 6 15.64 6.95 -36.52
C LEU A 6 14.22 7.46 -36.84
N VAL A 7 13.73 7.13 -38.02
CA VAL A 7 12.42 7.60 -38.50
C VAL A 7 11.39 6.47 -38.39
N CYS A 8 10.17 6.78 -37.97
CA CYS A 8 9.06 5.83 -37.97
C CYS A 8 7.81 6.33 -38.71
N GLN A 9 6.86 5.43 -38.87
CA GLN A 9 5.50 5.70 -39.30
C GLN A 9 4.93 6.91 -38.55
N GLY A 10 4.31 7.81 -39.31
CA GLY A 10 3.79 9.08 -38.80
C GLY A 10 4.81 10.22 -38.82
N ALA A 11 6.04 9.99 -39.28
CA ALA A 11 7.02 11.06 -39.47
C ALA A 11 6.48 12.17 -40.37
N VAL A 12 6.62 13.41 -39.94
CA VAL A 12 6.10 14.56 -40.68
C VAL A 12 7.13 14.98 -41.69
N CYS A 13 6.71 15.01 -42.95
CA CYS A 13 7.52 15.38 -44.10
C CYS A 13 7.04 16.70 -44.70
N ARG A 14 7.97 17.43 -45.32
CA ARG A 14 7.71 18.67 -46.05
C ARG A 14 8.41 18.63 -47.41
N CYS A 15 7.69 18.97 -48.47
CA CYS A 15 8.28 19.20 -49.78
C CYS A 15 8.70 20.68 -49.93
N ASP A 16 9.89 20.94 -50.44
CA ASP A 16 10.39 22.30 -50.74
C ASP A 16 9.51 23.05 -51.77
N PHE A 17 8.79 22.31 -52.60
CA PHE A 17 7.86 22.85 -53.60
C PHE A 17 6.38 22.80 -53.16
N GLY A 18 6.09 22.19 -52.00
CA GLY A 18 4.74 22.06 -51.44
C GLY A 18 4.36 23.24 -50.55
N THR A 19 3.08 23.33 -50.20
CA THR A 19 2.55 24.35 -49.28
C THR A 19 2.12 23.79 -47.93
N THR A 20 1.91 22.48 -47.82
CA THR A 20 1.59 21.80 -46.56
C THR A 20 2.58 20.68 -46.26
N THR A 21 2.39 20.04 -45.11
CA THR A 21 3.14 18.85 -44.66
C THR A 21 2.24 17.63 -44.73
N ASP A 22 2.83 16.46 -44.83
CA ASP A 22 2.11 15.18 -44.81
C ASP A 22 2.91 14.14 -44.01
N LYS A 23 2.26 13.06 -43.59
CA LYS A 23 2.89 12.02 -42.78
C LYS A 23 3.34 10.83 -43.60
N LEU A 24 4.55 10.36 -43.37
CA LEU A 24 5.08 9.14 -43.96
C LEU A 24 4.38 7.91 -43.37
N MET A 25 3.92 7.03 -44.24
CA MET A 25 3.31 5.75 -43.95
C MET A 25 4.26 4.63 -44.37
N VAL A 26 4.67 3.82 -43.40
CA VAL A 26 5.51 2.64 -43.60
C VAL A 26 4.61 1.47 -43.98
N LYS A 27 4.62 1.12 -45.26
CA LYS A 27 3.78 0.06 -45.83
C LYS A 27 4.56 -1.21 -46.17
N THR A 28 5.89 -1.14 -46.10
CA THR A 28 6.78 -2.20 -46.61
C THR A 28 7.13 -3.27 -45.58
N GLN A 29 6.80 -3.07 -44.30
CA GLN A 29 7.07 -4.02 -43.22
C GLN A 29 6.01 -3.90 -42.11
N SER A 30 5.88 -4.92 -41.27
CA SER A 30 4.83 -5.00 -40.23
C SER A 30 5.32 -5.46 -38.85
N LYS A 31 6.63 -5.50 -38.59
CA LYS A 31 7.20 -6.14 -37.39
C LYS A 31 8.17 -5.28 -36.59
N ARG A 32 8.84 -4.32 -37.22
CA ARG A 32 9.92 -3.57 -36.57
C ARG A 32 9.38 -2.22 -36.12
N TYR A 33 9.24 -2.06 -34.81
CA TYR A 33 8.74 -0.87 -34.17
C TYR A 33 9.85 -0.17 -33.38
N ILE A 34 9.80 1.16 -33.29
CA ILE A 34 10.72 1.96 -32.48
C ILE A 34 9.98 2.81 -31.46
N ASN A 35 10.47 2.81 -30.23
CA ASN A 35 9.94 3.62 -29.11
C ASN A 35 8.41 3.51 -28.96
N ASP A 36 7.89 2.28 -29.08
CA ASP A 36 6.47 1.93 -29.00
C ASP A 36 6.36 0.65 -28.15
N LYS A 37 5.91 0.82 -26.91
CA LYS A 37 5.87 -0.26 -25.92
C LYS A 37 4.99 -1.43 -26.36
N ASP A 38 3.90 -1.13 -27.05
CA ASP A 38 2.94 -2.14 -27.50
C ASP A 38 3.32 -2.73 -28.86
N GLY A 39 4.26 -2.11 -29.57
CA GLY A 39 4.72 -2.54 -30.89
C GLY A 39 3.59 -2.56 -31.92
N LYS A 40 2.85 -1.45 -32.08
CA LYS A 40 1.63 -1.41 -32.92
C LYS A 40 1.58 -0.29 -33.94
N LYS A 41 2.17 0.87 -33.64
CA LYS A 41 1.97 2.13 -34.37
C LYS A 41 3.24 2.65 -35.04
N LYS A 42 4.39 2.59 -34.35
CA LYS A 42 5.63 3.26 -34.79
C LYS A 42 6.56 2.34 -35.57
N LEU A 43 6.09 1.81 -36.69
CA LEU A 43 6.89 1.00 -37.61
C LEU A 43 8.12 1.79 -38.09
N MET A 44 9.32 1.20 -38.03
CA MET A 44 10.56 1.82 -38.53
C MET A 44 10.48 2.03 -40.05
N ALA A 45 10.81 3.25 -40.50
CA ALA A 45 10.86 3.62 -41.90
C ALA A 45 12.23 3.33 -42.51
N THR A 46 12.23 2.98 -43.79
CA THR A 46 13.40 2.52 -44.54
C THR A 46 13.46 3.18 -45.92
N HIS A 47 14.63 3.12 -46.55
CA HIS A 47 14.82 3.68 -47.89
C HIS A 47 13.96 3.02 -49.00
N VAL A 48 13.31 1.88 -48.72
CA VAL A 48 12.40 1.19 -49.64
C VAL A 48 10.94 1.64 -49.48
N ASP A 49 10.62 2.52 -48.53
CA ASP A 49 9.30 3.15 -48.39
C ASP A 49 9.11 4.25 -49.48
N ILE A 50 8.98 3.78 -50.72
CA ILE A 50 8.83 4.57 -51.95
C ILE A 50 7.42 4.43 -52.56
N GLY A 51 7.08 5.27 -53.55
CA GLY A 51 5.76 5.31 -54.16
C GLY A 51 4.81 6.31 -53.48
N ALA A 52 3.51 5.97 -53.45
CA ALA A 52 2.47 6.75 -52.78
C ALA A 52 2.41 6.38 -51.29
N THR A 53 3.36 6.91 -50.52
CA THR A 53 3.61 6.53 -49.11
C THR A 53 3.24 7.60 -48.11
N PHE A 54 2.55 8.67 -48.49
CA PHE A 54 2.07 9.66 -47.53
C PHE A 54 0.59 9.47 -47.19
N GLU A 55 0.18 9.88 -45.99
CA GLU A 55 -1.16 9.68 -45.43
C GLU A 55 -2.25 10.29 -46.32
N ASN A 56 -2.11 11.57 -46.68
CA ASN A 56 -3.02 12.24 -47.61
C ASN A 56 -2.55 12.17 -49.07
N ASN A 57 -1.34 11.65 -49.26
CA ASN A 57 -0.61 11.65 -50.52
C ASN A 57 -0.61 13.03 -51.20
N SER A 58 -0.39 14.09 -50.41
CA SER A 58 -0.36 15.46 -50.92
C SER A 58 0.40 16.41 -49.99
N PHE A 59 1.25 17.26 -50.57
CA PHE A 59 1.85 18.41 -49.89
C PHE A 59 1.13 19.73 -50.23
N GLY A 60 -0.17 19.67 -50.52
CA GLY A 60 -0.98 20.82 -50.91
C GLY A 60 -0.78 21.18 -52.38
N SER A 61 -0.48 22.44 -52.67
CA SER A 61 -0.13 22.91 -54.01
C SER A 61 1.36 22.75 -54.31
N CYS A 62 1.70 22.37 -55.54
CA CYS A 62 3.07 22.10 -55.97
C CYS A 62 3.57 23.18 -56.94
N LYS A 63 4.63 23.90 -56.57
CA LYS A 63 5.26 24.92 -57.43
C LYS A 63 5.80 24.36 -58.75
N LYS A 64 6.23 23.10 -58.78
CA LYS A 64 6.69 22.41 -60.01
C LYS A 64 5.56 22.01 -60.95
N LEU A 65 4.30 22.09 -60.49
CA LEU A 65 3.10 21.85 -61.29
C LEU A 65 2.30 23.16 -61.46
N ASN A 66 2.97 24.30 -61.55
CA ASN A 66 2.34 25.63 -61.67
C ASN A 66 1.27 25.88 -60.57
N ASN A 67 1.58 25.49 -59.33
CA ASN A 67 0.69 25.55 -58.16
C ASN A 67 -0.55 24.64 -58.24
N GLY A 68 -0.59 23.68 -59.15
CA GLY A 68 -1.58 22.62 -59.19
C GLY A 68 -1.50 21.65 -57.99
N PRO A 69 -2.48 20.75 -57.83
CA PRO A 69 -2.53 19.80 -56.73
C PRO A 69 -1.33 18.85 -56.73
N CYS A 70 -0.74 18.62 -55.56
CA CYS A 70 0.39 17.72 -55.38
C CYS A 70 -0.09 16.27 -55.24
N ALA A 71 0.49 15.37 -56.04
CA ALA A 71 0.38 13.92 -55.91
C ALA A 71 1.80 13.32 -55.96
N PRO A 72 2.55 13.34 -54.85
CA PRO A 72 3.94 12.91 -54.82
C PRO A 72 4.04 11.40 -55.02
N VAL A 73 5.02 10.99 -55.82
CA VAL A 73 5.47 9.59 -55.94
C VAL A 73 6.95 9.58 -55.59
N VAL A 74 7.29 9.00 -54.45
CA VAL A 74 8.69 8.91 -54.01
C VAL A 74 9.42 7.91 -54.88
N THR A 75 10.57 8.28 -55.44
CA THR A 75 11.37 7.39 -56.30
C THR A 75 12.60 6.83 -55.60
N LYS A 76 13.19 7.59 -54.67
CA LYS A 76 14.32 7.16 -53.85
C LYS A 76 14.44 7.98 -52.57
N TRP A 77 15.11 7.40 -51.58
CA TRP A 77 15.60 8.07 -50.39
C TRP A 77 17.14 8.12 -50.40
N GLU A 78 17.69 9.22 -49.93
CA GLU A 78 19.13 9.43 -49.75
C GLU A 78 19.44 9.81 -48.29
N GLY A 79 20.67 9.57 -47.84
CA GLY A 79 21.08 9.85 -46.46
C GLY A 79 20.54 8.87 -45.42
N PHE A 80 20.22 7.64 -45.83
CA PHE A 80 19.85 6.54 -44.93
C PHE A 80 21.09 5.94 -44.25
N TYR A 81 20.88 5.23 -43.13
CA TYR A 81 21.92 4.56 -42.37
C TYR A 81 22.00 3.07 -42.74
N ASP A 82 23.16 2.63 -43.22
CA ASP A 82 23.34 1.29 -43.81
C ASP A 82 23.72 0.21 -42.80
N GLN A 83 24.07 0.58 -41.56
CA GLN A 83 24.38 -0.38 -40.49
C GLN A 83 23.13 -0.97 -39.82
N ILE A 84 21.94 -0.39 -40.05
CA ILE A 84 20.67 -0.93 -39.56
C ILE A 84 19.84 -1.40 -40.76
N ILE A 85 19.70 -2.72 -40.89
CA ILE A 85 18.92 -3.37 -41.95
C ILE A 85 17.68 -4.02 -41.35
N VAL A 86 16.51 -3.58 -41.80
CA VAL A 86 15.22 -4.19 -41.48
C VAL A 86 15.06 -5.45 -42.34
N GLN A 87 15.22 -6.61 -41.70
CA GLN A 87 15.20 -7.91 -42.39
C GLN A 87 13.90 -8.17 -43.15
N ASP A 88 12.77 -7.63 -42.68
CA ASP A 88 11.44 -7.90 -43.26
C ASP A 88 11.23 -7.28 -44.65
N ASN A 89 11.97 -6.22 -45.00
CA ASN A 89 11.91 -5.57 -46.32
C ASN A 89 13.30 -5.36 -46.96
N ASN A 90 14.35 -5.92 -46.34
CA ASN A 90 15.77 -5.70 -46.67
C ASN A 90 16.16 -4.20 -46.75
N GLY A 91 15.42 -3.35 -46.05
CA GLY A 91 15.52 -1.90 -46.09
C GLY A 91 16.51 -1.35 -45.06
N LYS A 92 17.39 -0.46 -45.50
CA LYS A 92 18.25 0.37 -44.65
C LYS A 92 17.45 1.49 -43.97
N ALA A 93 17.73 1.76 -42.70
CA ALA A 93 16.95 2.69 -41.87
C ALA A 93 17.07 4.15 -42.32
N LEU A 94 15.95 4.88 -42.30
CA LEU A 94 15.96 6.33 -42.51
C LEU A 94 16.39 7.06 -41.22
N LEU A 95 17.13 8.15 -41.40
CA LEU A 95 17.49 9.11 -40.36
C LEU A 95 16.69 10.40 -40.56
N GLU A 96 16.59 11.22 -39.52
CA GLU A 96 15.85 12.49 -39.57
C GLU A 96 16.36 13.48 -40.63
N ASP A 97 17.60 13.33 -41.11
CA ASP A 97 18.16 14.12 -42.19
C ASP A 97 18.12 13.44 -43.58
N SER A 98 17.53 12.24 -43.67
CA SER A 98 17.25 11.58 -44.94
C SER A 98 16.28 12.42 -45.79
N LYS A 99 16.50 12.40 -47.12
CA LYS A 99 15.70 13.17 -48.08
C LYS A 99 15.13 12.26 -49.16
N ALA A 100 13.89 12.53 -49.55
CA ALA A 100 13.21 11.81 -50.62
C ALA A 100 13.19 12.61 -51.92
N THR A 101 13.36 11.90 -53.03
CA THR A 101 13.12 12.41 -54.38
C THR A 101 11.69 12.11 -54.81
N CYS A 102 10.99 13.11 -55.35
CA CYS A 102 9.68 12.95 -55.97
C CYS A 102 9.83 12.86 -57.49
N ALA A 103 9.04 12.01 -58.16
CA ALA A 103 9.03 11.86 -59.62
C ALA A 103 8.81 13.19 -60.37
N VAL A 104 8.08 14.14 -59.77
CA VAL A 104 7.80 15.46 -60.37
C VAL A 104 9.00 16.41 -60.26
N SER A 105 9.70 16.43 -59.13
CA SER A 105 10.83 17.35 -58.92
C SER A 105 12.13 16.81 -59.48
N ASN A 106 12.25 15.48 -59.58
CA ASN A 106 13.47 14.73 -59.91
C ASN A 106 14.70 15.17 -59.09
N ALA A 107 14.46 15.71 -57.90
CA ALA A 107 15.46 16.16 -56.95
C ALA A 107 15.03 15.81 -55.52
N SER A 108 15.99 15.71 -54.59
CA SER A 108 15.79 15.39 -53.18
C SER A 108 15.11 16.55 -52.42
N SER A 109 13.82 16.74 -52.70
CA SER A 109 13.01 17.90 -52.32
C SER A 109 12.06 17.63 -51.15
N ILE A 110 11.89 16.39 -50.72
CA ILE A 110 11.06 16.04 -49.55
C ILE A 110 11.99 15.81 -48.35
N LYS A 111 11.77 16.56 -47.27
CA LYS A 111 12.55 16.55 -46.04
C LYS A 111 11.70 16.05 -44.87
N ILE A 112 12.33 15.34 -43.96
CA ILE A 112 11.71 14.96 -42.68
C ILE A 112 11.91 16.13 -41.72
N ILE A 113 10.82 16.64 -41.16
CA ILE A 113 10.85 17.75 -40.20
C ILE A 113 10.50 17.30 -38.78
N PHE A 114 9.93 16.09 -38.65
CA PHE A 114 9.77 15.39 -37.39
C PHE A 114 9.87 13.89 -37.65
N HIS A 115 10.79 13.21 -36.97
CA HIS A 115 11.10 11.80 -37.18
C HIS A 115 9.99 10.82 -36.74
N GLY A 116 8.92 11.32 -36.12
CA GLY A 116 7.73 10.53 -35.76
C GLY A 116 7.80 9.83 -34.40
N GLN A 117 8.94 9.87 -33.72
CA GLN A 117 9.06 9.25 -32.39
C GLN A 117 8.61 10.24 -31.31
N THR A 118 7.77 9.76 -30.39
CA THR A 118 7.42 10.46 -29.14
C THR A 118 7.85 9.56 -27.99
N ALA A 119 8.56 10.12 -27.00
CA ALA A 119 9.01 9.39 -25.83
C ALA A 119 7.82 8.80 -25.06
N GLU A 120 7.89 7.51 -24.73
CA GLU A 120 6.94 6.82 -23.85
C GLU A 120 7.64 6.48 -22.53
N PRO A 121 7.60 7.37 -21.53
CA PRO A 121 8.25 7.11 -20.25
C PRO A 121 7.61 5.89 -19.58
N THR A 122 8.45 4.97 -19.11
CA THR A 122 8.02 3.78 -18.35
C THR A 122 7.97 4.08 -16.85
N GLN A 123 7.32 3.20 -16.08
CA GLN A 123 7.33 3.28 -14.62
C GLN A 123 8.75 3.25 -14.05
N GLN A 124 9.67 2.53 -14.70
CA GLN A 124 11.08 2.50 -14.30
C GLN A 124 11.76 3.86 -14.54
N ASN A 125 11.42 4.57 -15.62
CA ASN A 125 11.92 5.94 -15.83
C ASN A 125 11.40 6.89 -14.75
N VAL A 126 10.15 6.73 -14.30
CA VAL A 126 9.57 7.50 -13.19
C VAL A 126 10.31 7.20 -11.88
N ASN A 127 10.52 5.91 -11.56
CA ASN A 127 11.20 5.51 -10.33
C ASN A 127 12.65 5.99 -10.26
N ASN A 128 13.33 6.11 -11.41
CA ASN A 128 14.71 6.54 -11.51
C ASN A 128 14.86 8.07 -11.68
N ALA A 129 13.77 8.79 -11.90
CA ALA A 129 13.81 10.23 -12.09
C ALA A 129 14.04 10.95 -10.76
N ARG A 130 14.77 12.06 -10.82
CA ARG A 130 14.97 12.92 -9.64
C ARG A 130 13.62 13.50 -9.21
N PRO A 131 13.29 13.50 -7.90
CA PRO A 131 12.02 14.03 -7.41
C PRO A 131 11.71 15.45 -7.90
N GLU A 132 12.72 16.31 -7.97
CA GLU A 132 12.61 17.69 -8.45
C GLU A 132 12.17 17.79 -9.93
N VAL A 133 12.63 16.86 -10.76
CA VAL A 133 12.28 16.79 -12.20
C VAL A 133 10.86 16.26 -12.37
N LEU A 134 10.47 15.25 -11.57
CA LEU A 134 9.11 14.73 -11.56
C LEU A 134 8.09 15.79 -11.14
N ALA A 135 8.42 16.60 -10.13
CA ALA A 135 7.55 17.69 -9.65
C ALA A 135 7.31 18.79 -10.71
N GLN A 136 8.25 18.98 -11.64
CA GLN A 136 8.11 19.95 -12.74
C GLN A 136 7.37 19.37 -13.96
N LEU A 137 7.56 18.09 -14.25
CA LEU A 137 7.04 17.44 -15.46
C LEU A 137 5.65 16.82 -15.27
N VAL A 138 5.33 16.40 -14.04
CA VAL A 138 4.00 15.91 -13.68
C VAL A 138 3.29 17.06 -12.98
N PRO A 139 2.40 17.80 -13.66
CA PRO A 139 1.48 18.67 -12.96
C PRO A 139 0.56 17.77 -12.12
N LEU A 140 0.97 17.51 -10.88
CA LEU A 140 0.07 16.97 -9.89
C LEU A 140 -1.07 17.98 -9.82
N LYS A 141 -2.29 17.52 -10.11
CA LYS A 141 -3.49 18.28 -9.78
C LYS A 141 -3.39 18.54 -8.28
N GLU A 142 -2.93 19.73 -7.89
CA GLU A 142 -2.72 20.07 -6.48
C GLU A 142 -4.06 19.90 -5.78
N ASP A 143 -4.16 18.86 -4.96
CA ASP A 143 -5.32 18.64 -4.10
C ASP A 143 -5.20 19.62 -2.95
N ASN A 144 -5.78 20.82 -3.11
CA ASN A 144 -5.74 21.86 -2.09
C ASN A 144 -6.98 21.85 -1.18
N LYS A 145 -7.69 20.70 -1.08
CA LYS A 145 -8.83 20.55 -0.18
C LYS A 145 -8.35 20.35 1.26
N GLU A 146 -9.01 20.97 2.23
CA GLU A 146 -8.77 20.65 3.64
C GLU A 146 -9.34 19.26 3.97
N TYR A 147 -8.49 18.37 4.47
CA TYR A 147 -8.87 17.06 5.02
C TYR A 147 -8.71 17.06 6.54
N VAL A 148 -8.57 15.88 7.16
CA VAL A 148 -8.23 15.77 8.59
C VAL A 148 -6.75 15.45 8.74
N TYR A 149 -6.12 16.04 9.75
CA TYR A 149 -4.68 15.91 9.99
C TYR A 149 -4.40 15.47 11.42
N TYR A 150 -3.52 14.48 11.54
CA TYR A 150 -3.04 13.96 12.82
C TYR A 150 -1.52 13.94 12.84
N THR A 151 -0.94 14.02 14.03
CA THR A 151 0.47 13.65 14.25
C THR A 151 0.62 12.13 14.28
N LYS A 152 1.85 11.65 14.16
CA LYS A 152 2.17 10.21 14.30
C LYS A 152 1.83 9.65 15.68
N ASP A 153 1.83 10.49 16.71
CA ASP A 153 1.46 10.08 18.07
C ASP A 153 -0.06 10.08 18.32
N GLY A 154 -0.88 10.31 17.29
CA GLY A 154 -2.34 10.26 17.39
C GLY A 154 -3.01 11.56 17.81
N THR A 155 -2.25 12.63 18.01
CA THR A 155 -2.79 13.97 18.31
C THR A 155 -3.50 14.55 17.09
N TYR A 156 -4.71 15.06 17.32
CA TYR A 156 -5.49 15.75 16.29
C TYR A 156 -4.98 17.18 16.12
N LEU A 157 -4.62 17.56 14.89
CA LEU A 157 -4.13 18.90 14.56
C LEU A 157 -5.27 19.82 14.09
N GLY A 158 -6.20 19.27 13.30
CA GLY A 158 -7.34 20.01 12.79
C GLY A 158 -7.93 19.42 11.51
N GLY A 159 -8.84 20.19 10.90
CA GLY A 159 -9.50 19.83 9.65
C GLY A 159 -10.96 19.37 9.78
N LEU A 160 -11.43 18.66 8.76
CA LEU A 160 -12.85 18.24 8.64
C LEU A 160 -13.10 16.88 9.28
N GLU A 161 -14.03 16.79 10.24
CA GLU A 161 -14.37 15.55 10.94
C GLU A 161 -14.89 14.44 10.00
N ASN A 162 -15.67 14.81 8.98
CA ASN A 162 -16.20 13.88 7.98
C ASN A 162 -15.25 13.68 6.79
N SER A 163 -13.95 13.87 7.00
CA SER A 163 -12.94 13.72 5.97
C SER A 163 -12.89 12.29 5.43
N THR A 164 -12.85 12.16 4.09
CA THR A 164 -12.70 10.87 3.40
C THR A 164 -11.26 10.37 3.38
N LYS A 165 -10.29 11.21 3.77
CA LYS A 165 -8.85 10.90 3.80
C LYS A 165 -8.26 11.37 5.13
N VAL A 166 -7.26 10.66 5.64
CA VAL A 166 -6.54 11.03 6.86
C VAL A 166 -5.06 11.23 6.52
N TYR A 167 -4.53 12.41 6.78
CA TYR A 167 -3.12 12.73 6.53
C TYR A 167 -2.35 12.88 7.84
N LEU A 168 -1.06 12.55 7.79
CA LEU A 168 -0.12 12.80 8.87
C LEU A 168 0.62 14.11 8.68
N SER A 169 0.86 14.85 9.75
CA SER A 169 1.62 16.11 9.73
C SER A 169 2.31 16.36 11.07
N SER A 170 3.30 17.27 11.08
CA SER A 170 3.74 17.93 12.29
C SER A 170 2.81 19.12 12.62
N GLN A 171 2.85 19.61 13.87
CA GLN A 171 2.14 20.84 14.24
C GLN A 171 2.64 22.04 13.42
N GLU A 172 3.96 22.15 13.25
CA GLU A 172 4.60 23.23 12.49
C GLU A 172 4.16 23.26 11.01
N ASP A 173 4.20 22.12 10.33
CA ASP A 173 3.78 22.01 8.93
C ASP A 173 2.28 22.29 8.77
N TYR A 174 1.48 21.83 9.74
CA TYR A 174 0.04 22.08 9.75
C TYR A 174 -0.26 23.57 9.91
N ASP A 175 0.37 24.25 10.87
CA ASP A 175 0.18 25.68 11.10
C ASP A 175 0.64 26.49 9.89
N LYS A 176 1.75 26.10 9.25
CA LYS A 176 2.23 26.71 8.00
C LYS A 176 1.21 26.57 6.86
N ALA A 177 0.70 25.36 6.62
CA ALA A 177 -0.29 25.10 5.57
C ALA A 177 -1.60 25.85 5.84
N LYS A 178 -2.04 25.88 7.10
CA LYS A 178 -3.25 26.59 7.54
C LYS A 178 -3.12 28.10 7.36
N ASN A 179 -2.01 28.70 7.80
CA ASN A 179 -1.75 30.14 7.66
C ASN A 179 -1.69 30.58 6.20
N GLN A 180 -1.20 29.72 5.31
CA GLN A 180 -1.10 29.99 3.89
C GLN A 180 -2.34 29.55 3.09
N GLN A 181 -3.30 28.87 3.74
CA GLN A 181 -4.43 28.17 3.10
C GLN A 181 -3.97 27.24 1.94
N LYS A 182 -2.80 26.61 2.10
CA LYS A 182 -2.16 25.74 1.10
C LYS A 182 -2.07 24.30 1.59
N TRP A 183 -3.21 23.61 1.62
CA TRP A 183 -3.34 22.20 2.00
C TRP A 183 -2.60 21.22 1.09
N GLY A 184 -2.32 21.60 -0.16
CA GLY A 184 -1.48 20.82 -1.06
C GLY A 184 -0.09 20.49 -0.50
N LEU A 185 0.40 21.27 0.48
CA LEU A 185 1.64 20.98 1.20
C LEU A 185 1.55 19.71 2.06
N LEU A 186 0.37 19.41 2.59
CA LEU A 186 0.12 18.26 3.47
C LEU A 186 -0.52 17.08 2.74
N ASN A 187 -1.24 17.36 1.65
CA ASN A 187 -2.00 16.37 0.88
C ASN A 187 -1.11 15.55 -0.06
N GLN A 188 -0.02 15.01 0.49
CA GLN A 188 0.98 14.23 -0.20
C GLN A 188 0.73 12.74 0.03
N ASP A 189 0.94 11.91 -1.00
CA ASP A 189 0.59 10.48 -0.95
C ASP A 189 1.37 9.72 0.14
N ASN A 190 2.61 10.13 0.42
CA ASN A 190 3.45 9.55 1.48
C ASN A 190 2.99 9.93 2.91
N LEU A 191 2.14 10.95 3.04
CA LEU A 191 1.54 11.38 4.31
C LEU A 191 0.12 10.80 4.49
N LEU A 192 -0.47 10.25 3.44
CA LEU A 192 -1.83 9.70 3.44
C LEU A 192 -1.87 8.33 4.11
N LEU A 193 -2.73 8.17 5.13
CA LEU A 193 -2.98 6.88 5.73
C LEU A 193 -3.77 5.98 4.78
N LYS A 194 -3.27 4.75 4.60
CA LYS A 194 -3.87 3.74 3.75
C LYS A 194 -3.86 2.38 4.44
N GLU A 195 -4.96 1.65 4.34
CA GLU A 195 -5.03 0.24 4.71
C GLU A 195 -5.09 -0.61 3.45
N ASN A 196 -4.17 -1.56 3.28
CA ASN A 196 -4.05 -2.38 2.07
C ASN A 196 -3.99 -1.55 0.76
N GLY A 197 -3.35 -0.37 0.81
CA GLY A 197 -3.24 0.54 -0.33
C GLY A 197 -4.48 1.41 -0.60
N LYS A 198 -5.56 1.24 0.16
CA LYS A 198 -6.78 2.04 0.06
C LYS A 198 -6.80 3.14 1.12
N GLU A 199 -7.18 4.34 0.72
CA GLU A 199 -7.34 5.49 1.62
C GLU A 199 -8.37 5.19 2.71
N ILE A 200 -8.04 5.56 3.95
CA ILE A 200 -8.95 5.41 5.09
C ILE A 200 -9.69 6.73 5.37
N SER A 201 -11.00 6.63 5.63
CA SER A 201 -11.81 7.77 6.07
C SER A 201 -11.58 8.07 7.54
N ASN A 202 -11.81 9.31 7.98
CA ASN A 202 -11.68 9.66 9.39
C ASN A 202 -12.63 8.88 10.29
N ASN A 203 -13.85 8.60 9.81
CA ASN A 203 -14.82 7.81 10.56
C ASN A 203 -14.34 6.37 10.78
N GLU A 204 -13.78 5.75 9.74
CA GLU A 204 -13.22 4.39 9.83
C GLU A 204 -11.97 4.35 10.71
N PHE A 205 -11.05 5.30 10.54
CA PHE A 205 -9.87 5.47 11.38
C PHE A 205 -10.25 5.64 12.86
N SER A 206 -11.20 6.52 13.15
CA SER A 206 -11.67 6.80 14.51
C SER A 206 -12.44 5.64 15.13
N ASN A 207 -13.14 4.83 14.34
CA ASN A 207 -13.77 3.58 14.80
C ASN A 207 -12.72 2.51 15.10
N ASN A 208 -11.71 2.34 14.25
CA ASN A 208 -10.60 1.42 14.49
C ASN A 208 -9.85 1.79 15.79
N ALA A 209 -9.56 3.07 15.98
CA ALA A 209 -8.93 3.56 17.20
C ALA A 209 -9.83 3.35 18.43
N TYR A 210 -11.15 3.56 18.32
CA TYR A 210 -12.10 3.26 19.40
C TYR A 210 -12.04 1.79 19.82
N LEU A 211 -12.03 0.87 18.86
CA LEU A 211 -11.99 -0.56 19.12
C LEU A 211 -10.68 -0.99 19.79
N VAL A 212 -9.54 -0.42 19.36
CA VAL A 212 -8.24 -0.62 20.04
C VAL A 212 -8.29 -0.10 21.48
N TRP A 213 -8.80 1.13 21.68
CA TRP A 213 -8.94 1.71 23.01
C TRP A 213 -9.82 0.85 23.93
N HIS A 214 -10.95 0.37 23.42
CA HIS A 214 -11.89 -0.45 24.17
C HIS A 214 -11.28 -1.81 24.56
N GLU A 215 -10.53 -2.44 23.66
CA GLU A 215 -9.86 -3.73 23.90
C GLU A 215 -8.58 -3.61 24.74
N ALA A 216 -7.87 -2.48 24.68
CA ALA A 216 -6.69 -2.23 25.52
C ALA A 216 -7.02 -2.05 27.03
N SER A 217 -8.32 -2.04 27.38
CA SER A 217 -8.89 -2.02 28.74
C SER A 217 -8.74 -0.71 29.53
N LEU A 218 -9.50 -0.63 30.64
CA LEU A 218 -9.47 0.45 31.64
C LEU A 218 -8.11 0.63 32.35
N THR A 219 -7.21 -0.35 32.24
CA THR A 219 -5.87 -0.32 32.82
C THR A 219 -4.77 -0.19 31.77
N GLY A 220 -5.15 -0.02 30.51
CA GLY A 220 -4.25 0.06 29.38
C GLY A 220 -3.36 1.31 29.41
N ASN A 221 -2.22 1.18 28.75
CA ASN A 221 -1.26 2.25 28.49
C ASN A 221 -0.87 2.24 27.00
N LYS A 222 0.04 3.12 26.61
CA LYS A 222 0.54 3.20 25.22
C LYS A 222 0.99 1.84 24.68
N THR A 223 1.81 1.10 25.43
CA THR A 223 2.32 -0.22 25.01
C THR A 223 1.18 -1.20 24.75
N THR A 224 0.17 -1.22 25.60
CA THR A 224 -0.98 -2.13 25.47
C THR A 224 -1.79 -1.82 24.21
N ALA A 225 -2.04 -0.54 23.91
CA ALA A 225 -2.73 -0.13 22.68
C ALA A 225 -1.96 -0.57 21.43
N PHE A 226 -0.64 -0.36 21.40
CA PHE A 226 0.22 -0.80 20.29
C PHE A 226 0.17 -2.31 20.13
N TRP A 227 0.29 -3.06 21.22
CA TRP A 227 0.25 -4.52 21.17
C TRP A 227 -1.10 -5.06 20.70
N ILE A 228 -2.22 -4.51 21.16
CA ILE A 228 -3.54 -4.86 20.65
C ILE A 228 -3.62 -4.61 19.15
N ALA A 229 -3.19 -3.42 18.70
CA ALA A 229 -3.30 -3.06 17.30
C ALA A 229 -2.47 -3.98 16.38
N HIS A 230 -1.23 -4.25 16.76
CA HIS A 230 -0.35 -5.17 16.03
C HIS A 230 -0.85 -6.62 16.10
N THR A 231 -1.43 -7.05 17.22
CA THR A 231 -2.04 -8.38 17.34
C THR A 231 -3.20 -8.57 16.37
N VAL A 232 -4.04 -7.55 16.17
CA VAL A 232 -5.11 -7.56 15.17
C VAL A 232 -4.54 -7.64 13.75
N ASN A 233 -3.49 -6.87 13.45
CA ASN A 233 -2.81 -6.89 12.15
C ASN A 233 -2.18 -8.27 11.82
N ASN A 234 -1.56 -8.89 12.82
CA ASN A 234 -1.02 -10.25 12.73
C ASN A 234 -2.12 -11.28 12.46
N ALA A 235 -3.27 -11.15 13.14
CA ALA A 235 -4.41 -12.02 12.87
C ALA A 235 -4.96 -11.85 11.45
N LEU A 236 -5.06 -10.62 10.93
CA LEU A 236 -5.46 -10.35 9.54
C LEU A 236 -4.51 -10.97 8.50
N SER A 237 -3.22 -11.03 8.83
CA SER A 237 -2.17 -11.60 7.98
C SER A 237 -2.04 -13.12 8.13
N SER A 238 -2.88 -13.75 8.94
CA SER A 238 -2.82 -15.19 9.22
C SER A 238 -4.14 -15.90 8.92
N LYS A 239 -4.21 -17.18 9.27
CA LYS A 239 -5.45 -17.96 9.22
C LYS A 239 -6.53 -17.46 10.20
N TYR A 240 -6.17 -16.62 11.18
CA TYR A 240 -7.10 -16.09 12.18
C TYR A 240 -7.93 -14.90 11.72
N LYS A 241 -7.74 -14.45 10.46
CA LYS A 241 -8.45 -13.33 9.86
C LYS A 241 -9.96 -13.50 9.72
N ARG A 242 -10.51 -14.71 9.93
CA ARG A 242 -11.96 -15.01 9.82
C ARG A 242 -12.59 -14.53 8.49
N GLY A 243 -11.82 -14.66 7.40
CA GLY A 243 -12.21 -14.20 6.07
C GLY A 243 -12.28 -12.68 5.89
N LYS A 244 -11.81 -11.89 6.85
CA LYS A 244 -11.83 -10.42 6.83
C LYS A 244 -10.56 -9.85 6.20
N LYS A 245 -10.67 -8.64 5.67
CA LYS A 245 -9.59 -8.00 4.90
C LYS A 245 -8.96 -6.81 5.62
N ASN A 246 -9.68 -6.20 6.55
CA ASN A 246 -9.24 -4.99 7.25
C ASN A 246 -9.55 -5.06 8.75
N PHE A 247 -8.94 -4.15 9.48
CA PHE A 247 -9.06 -3.95 10.92
C PHE A 247 -10.51 -3.91 11.38
N ASN A 248 -11.28 -3.07 10.68
CA ASN A 248 -12.65 -2.74 11.04
C ASN A 248 -13.56 -3.97 10.99
N GLU A 249 -13.46 -4.72 9.89
CA GLU A 249 -14.21 -5.95 9.67
C GLU A 249 -13.87 -7.04 10.68
N LEU A 250 -12.58 -7.21 11.02
CA LEU A 250 -12.15 -8.28 11.94
C LEU A 250 -12.65 -8.01 13.36
N PHE A 251 -12.48 -6.79 13.87
CA PHE A 251 -13.04 -6.41 15.16
C PHE A 251 -14.55 -6.57 15.22
N LYS A 252 -15.25 -6.38 14.10
CA LYS A 252 -16.70 -6.55 14.04
C LYS A 252 -17.16 -8.00 14.17
N THR A 253 -16.27 -8.98 14.04
CA THR A 253 -16.56 -10.39 14.32
C THR A 253 -16.43 -10.72 15.81
N GLY A 254 -16.71 -11.97 16.23
CA GLY A 254 -16.39 -12.46 17.58
C GLY A 254 -14.90 -12.63 17.86
N TYR A 255 -14.02 -11.92 17.13
CA TYR A 255 -12.59 -11.84 17.41
C TYR A 255 -12.33 -10.85 18.56
N SER A 256 -13.15 -9.81 18.62
CA SER A 256 -13.22 -8.87 19.73
C SER A 256 -14.48 -9.12 20.56
N SER A 257 -14.35 -8.85 21.86
CA SER A 257 -15.40 -9.03 22.87
C SER A 257 -16.30 -7.80 23.00
N VAL A 258 -15.92 -6.67 22.39
CA VAL A 258 -16.69 -5.42 22.37
C VAL A 258 -18.14 -5.70 21.99
N ALA A 259 -19.09 -5.15 22.74
CA ALA A 259 -20.51 -5.34 22.48
C ALA A 259 -20.93 -4.82 21.10
N ALA A 260 -21.93 -5.44 20.46
CA ALA A 260 -22.35 -5.07 19.10
C ALA A 260 -22.69 -3.58 18.94
N ALA A 261 -23.33 -2.98 19.94
CA ALA A 261 -23.67 -1.55 19.96
C ALA A 261 -22.42 -0.65 20.03
N ASP A 262 -21.36 -1.11 20.69
CA ASP A 262 -20.14 -0.35 20.90
C ASP A 262 -19.20 -0.42 19.70
N LYS A 263 -19.33 -1.47 18.87
CA LYS A 263 -18.51 -1.63 17.66
C LYS A 263 -18.68 -0.53 16.60
N LEU A 264 -19.71 0.30 16.74
CA LEU A 264 -19.99 1.44 15.85
C LEU A 264 -19.53 2.80 16.43
N LYS A 265 -19.07 2.84 17.69
CA LYS A 265 -18.62 4.06 18.34
C LYS A 265 -17.26 4.51 17.79
N VAL A 266 -16.98 5.80 17.90
CA VAL A 266 -15.75 6.43 17.40
C VAL A 266 -15.09 7.26 18.50
N ILE A 267 -13.77 7.40 18.43
CA ILE A 267 -13.06 8.43 19.19
C ILE A 267 -13.27 9.77 18.48
N GLY A 268 -14.07 10.65 19.06
CA GLY A 268 -14.29 12.00 18.51
C GLY A 268 -12.99 12.80 18.39
N ILE A 269 -12.90 13.73 17.44
CA ILE A 269 -11.66 14.44 17.08
C ILE A 269 -10.86 14.97 18.29
N LYS A 270 -11.56 15.52 19.30
CA LYS A 270 -10.99 15.84 20.61
C LYS A 270 -10.99 14.59 21.49
N ALA A 271 -9.80 14.02 21.67
CA ALA A 271 -9.62 12.89 22.58
C ALA A 271 -9.94 13.31 24.02
N LYS A 272 -10.57 12.42 24.78
CA LYS A 272 -10.97 12.60 26.17
C LYS A 272 -9.92 12.12 27.16
N SER A 273 -8.92 11.37 26.69
CA SER A 273 -7.84 10.84 27.50
C SER A 273 -6.61 10.51 26.65
N ASP A 274 -5.46 10.39 27.29
CA ASP A 274 -4.23 9.93 26.63
C ASP A 274 -4.39 8.54 26.04
N ASN A 275 -5.21 7.68 26.64
CA ASN A 275 -5.46 6.34 26.11
C ASN A 275 -6.17 6.36 24.75
N GLU A 276 -7.04 7.34 24.51
CA GLU A 276 -7.65 7.54 23.18
C GLU A 276 -6.61 8.02 22.15
N ILE A 277 -5.65 8.86 22.57
CA ILE A 277 -4.52 9.31 21.74
C ILE A 277 -3.61 8.12 21.42
N TYR A 278 -3.27 7.29 22.42
CA TYR A 278 -2.46 6.09 22.23
C TYR A 278 -3.10 5.07 21.28
N ALA A 279 -4.43 4.92 21.32
CA ALA A 279 -5.12 4.04 20.40
C ALA A 279 -5.07 4.54 18.96
N ARG A 280 -5.17 5.86 18.72
CA ARG A 280 -4.92 6.45 17.41
C ARG A 280 -3.50 6.20 16.95
N ALA A 281 -2.52 6.47 17.81
CA ALA A 281 -1.10 6.23 17.54
C ALA A 281 -0.83 4.77 17.14
N ALA A 282 -1.43 3.82 17.86
CA ALA A 282 -1.28 2.40 17.59
C ALA A 282 -1.85 2.00 16.22
N VAL A 283 -3.02 2.53 15.84
CA VAL A 283 -3.59 2.31 14.49
C VAL A 283 -2.71 2.96 13.42
N ILE A 284 -2.23 4.18 13.65
CA ILE A 284 -1.29 4.87 12.73
C ILE A 284 -0.04 4.00 12.53
N ASP A 285 0.58 3.52 13.61
CA ASP A 285 1.80 2.72 13.58
C ASP A 285 1.67 1.46 12.72
N VAL A 286 0.54 0.75 12.86
CA VAL A 286 0.20 -0.40 12.00
C VAL A 286 0.03 0.01 10.54
N LEU A 287 -0.71 1.09 10.26
CA LEU A 287 -0.95 1.57 8.90
C LEU A 287 0.34 2.09 8.22
N GLN A 288 1.29 2.61 9.01
CA GLN A 288 2.63 2.96 8.55
C GLN A 288 3.55 1.74 8.37
N LYS A 289 3.07 0.53 8.67
CA LYS A 289 3.79 -0.74 8.56
C LYS A 289 5.05 -0.77 9.44
N SER A 290 4.97 -0.18 10.62
CA SER A 290 6.02 -0.29 11.63
C SER A 290 6.24 -1.75 12.05
N PRO A 291 7.44 -2.11 12.56
CA PRO A 291 7.73 -3.46 13.03
C PRO A 291 6.77 -3.94 14.13
N ASP A 292 6.38 -5.22 14.07
CA ASP A 292 5.54 -5.87 15.08
C ASP A 292 6.29 -6.02 16.42
N PRO A 293 5.85 -5.39 17.52
CA PRO A 293 6.48 -5.51 18.83
C PRO A 293 5.99 -6.73 19.62
N THR A 294 4.98 -7.45 19.15
CA THR A 294 4.22 -8.44 19.95
C THR A 294 4.81 -9.84 19.95
N GLY A 295 5.87 -10.07 19.17
CA GLY A 295 6.41 -11.40 18.94
C GLY A 295 5.41 -12.31 18.21
N SER A 296 4.71 -11.79 17.20
CA SER A 296 3.68 -12.52 16.44
C SER A 296 2.51 -13.00 17.29
N ALA A 297 2.01 -12.13 18.16
CA ALA A 297 0.76 -12.38 18.87
C ALA A 297 -0.42 -12.37 17.88
N TYR A 298 -1.39 -13.25 18.11
CA TYR A 298 -2.66 -13.36 17.38
C TYR A 298 -3.89 -13.23 18.26
N PHE A 299 -3.73 -13.23 19.59
CA PHE A 299 -4.84 -13.10 20.53
C PHE A 299 -4.40 -12.38 21.79
N TRP A 300 -5.37 -11.94 22.58
CA TRP A 300 -5.16 -11.40 23.91
C TRP A 300 -6.26 -11.86 24.88
N ASP A 301 -5.99 -11.81 26.18
CA ASP A 301 -6.97 -12.00 27.26
C ASP A 301 -6.63 -11.09 28.47
N GLY A 302 -7.65 -10.78 29.27
CA GLY A 302 -7.51 -9.91 30.45
C GLY A 302 -7.49 -10.68 31.78
N LEU A 303 -7.97 -10.03 32.84
CA LEU A 303 -8.05 -10.56 34.20
C LEU A 303 -8.83 -11.89 34.30
N ASP A 304 -9.80 -12.11 33.42
CA ASP A 304 -10.69 -13.27 33.50
C ASP A 304 -9.99 -14.60 33.19
N LEU A 305 -8.84 -14.57 32.51
CA LEU A 305 -7.93 -15.71 32.36
C LEU A 305 -7.51 -16.30 33.71
N PHE A 306 -7.17 -15.43 34.65
CA PHE A 306 -6.54 -15.80 35.92
C PHE A 306 -7.54 -16.13 37.03
N THR A 307 -8.82 -15.84 36.83
CA THR A 307 -9.80 -15.74 37.93
C THR A 307 -10.94 -16.74 37.83
N LYS A 308 -10.86 -17.70 36.89
CA LYS A 308 -11.84 -18.80 36.86
C LYS A 308 -11.66 -19.70 38.08
N LYS A 309 -12.80 -20.17 38.62
CA LYS A 309 -12.83 -21.01 39.84
C LYS A 309 -12.06 -22.31 39.69
N SER A 310 -12.23 -23.01 38.57
CA SER A 310 -11.49 -24.23 38.26
C SER A 310 -10.25 -23.93 37.43
N GLU A 311 -9.21 -24.73 37.62
CA GLU A 311 -7.85 -24.51 37.11
C GLU A 311 -7.79 -24.37 35.58
N LEU A 312 -8.64 -25.09 34.86
CA LEU A 312 -8.68 -25.15 33.39
C LEU A 312 -10.03 -24.71 32.80
N ALA A 313 -10.79 -23.89 33.54
CA ALA A 313 -12.14 -23.47 33.13
C ALA A 313 -12.16 -22.36 32.07
N HIS A 314 -11.06 -21.61 31.88
CA HIS A 314 -11.02 -20.57 30.87
C HIS A 314 -11.18 -21.15 29.45
N PRO A 315 -11.97 -20.54 28.54
CA PRO A 315 -12.22 -21.09 27.21
C PRO A 315 -10.98 -21.44 26.40
N LYS A 316 -9.86 -20.71 26.58
CA LYS A 316 -8.59 -21.02 25.90
C LYS A 316 -8.12 -22.45 26.14
N PHE A 317 -8.26 -22.99 27.36
CA PHE A 317 -7.86 -24.36 27.65
C PHE A 317 -8.71 -25.40 26.91
N LYS A 318 -9.93 -25.05 26.50
CA LYS A 318 -10.79 -25.89 25.64
C LYS A 318 -10.47 -25.75 24.15
N GLN A 319 -9.95 -24.59 23.75
CA GLN A 319 -9.66 -24.24 22.35
C GLN A 319 -8.30 -24.73 21.88
N TYR A 320 -7.35 -24.92 22.80
CA TYR A 320 -5.95 -25.25 22.51
C TYR A 320 -5.53 -26.53 23.24
N LYS A 321 -4.57 -27.25 22.68
CA LYS A 321 -4.07 -28.53 23.20
C LYS A 321 -3.36 -28.34 24.53
N SER A 322 -2.62 -27.23 24.65
CA SER A 322 -2.16 -26.70 25.92
C SER A 322 -2.08 -25.17 25.85
N VAL A 323 -2.06 -24.55 27.02
CA VAL A 323 -1.78 -23.13 27.19
C VAL A 323 -0.56 -23.00 28.09
N SER A 324 0.46 -22.29 27.61
CA SER A 324 1.70 -22.04 28.34
C SER A 324 1.93 -20.54 28.55
N ILE A 325 2.23 -20.13 29.77
CA ILE A 325 2.60 -18.76 30.12
C ILE A 325 4.04 -18.79 30.60
N LYS A 326 4.94 -18.04 29.94
CA LYS A 326 6.34 -17.91 30.35
C LYS A 326 6.41 -17.33 31.76
N ASN A 327 7.37 -17.78 32.56
CA ASN A 327 7.53 -17.31 33.94
C ASN A 327 7.63 -15.77 34.06
N ALA A 328 8.33 -15.11 33.13
CA ALA A 328 8.46 -13.65 33.12
C ALA A 328 7.09 -12.95 32.94
N ASP A 329 6.28 -13.42 31.99
CA ASP A 329 4.95 -12.88 31.71
C ASP A 329 3.98 -13.16 32.88
N LEU A 330 4.04 -14.38 33.43
CA LEU A 330 3.24 -14.78 34.58
C LEU A 330 3.54 -13.92 35.81
N LYS A 331 4.83 -13.74 36.16
CA LYS A 331 5.23 -12.87 37.27
C LYS A 331 4.73 -11.45 37.08
N THR A 332 4.89 -10.89 35.88
CA THR A 332 4.41 -9.54 35.56
C THR A 332 2.89 -9.44 35.73
N ALA A 333 2.15 -10.45 35.27
CA ALA A 333 0.70 -10.51 35.42
C ALA A 333 0.26 -10.61 36.88
N LEU A 334 0.91 -11.45 37.68
CA LEU A 334 0.61 -11.61 39.10
C LEU A 334 0.94 -10.37 39.91
N THR A 335 2.05 -9.69 39.61
CA THR A 335 2.37 -8.40 40.23
C THR A 335 1.29 -7.36 39.89
N PHE A 336 0.91 -7.27 38.61
CA PHE A 336 -0.07 -6.29 38.16
C PHE A 336 -1.46 -6.52 38.74
N TRP A 337 -1.95 -7.77 38.71
CA TRP A 337 -3.26 -8.16 39.25
C TRP A 337 -3.26 -8.42 40.76
N GLY A 338 -2.09 -8.49 41.39
CA GLY A 338 -1.94 -8.44 42.84
C GLY A 338 -2.37 -7.10 43.41
N ASP A 339 -2.15 -6.02 42.66
CA ASP A 339 -2.58 -4.67 43.01
C ASP A 339 -4.11 -4.54 43.04
N LYS A 340 -4.63 -4.06 44.18
CA LYS A 340 -6.06 -3.89 44.42
C LYS A 340 -6.68 -2.80 43.52
N GLU A 341 -5.96 -1.72 43.23
CA GLU A 341 -6.45 -0.64 42.38
C GLU A 341 -6.60 -1.09 40.93
N ASN A 342 -5.67 -1.91 40.43
CA ASN A 342 -5.78 -2.47 39.09
C ASN A 342 -6.96 -3.43 39.00
N LYS A 343 -7.15 -4.33 39.97
CA LYS A 343 -8.33 -5.20 40.02
C LYS A 343 -9.62 -4.42 40.10
N ARG A 344 -9.69 -3.36 40.94
CA ARG A 344 -10.90 -2.54 41.13
C ARG A 344 -11.42 -1.93 39.83
N LYS A 345 -10.53 -1.60 38.89
CA LYS A 345 -10.89 -1.08 37.56
C LYS A 345 -11.62 -2.09 36.69
N VAL A 346 -11.48 -3.40 36.95
CA VAL A 346 -12.09 -4.47 36.13
C VAL A 346 -13.11 -5.27 36.95
N ASN A 347 -12.66 -5.88 38.04
CA ASN A 347 -13.50 -6.60 38.99
C ASN A 347 -12.81 -6.61 40.38
N ALA A 348 -13.31 -5.79 41.30
CA ALA A 348 -12.75 -5.65 42.65
C ALA A 348 -12.76 -6.95 43.47
N GLY A 349 -13.73 -7.84 43.22
CA GLY A 349 -13.88 -9.12 43.92
C GLY A 349 -13.12 -10.28 43.29
N ALA A 350 -12.30 -10.02 42.26
CA ALA A 350 -11.56 -11.06 41.56
C ALA A 350 -10.47 -11.68 42.45
N THR A 351 -10.50 -13.01 42.54
CA THR A 351 -9.45 -13.82 43.18
C THR A 351 -8.68 -14.56 42.09
N ILE A 352 -7.36 -14.41 42.08
CA ILE A 352 -6.49 -15.17 41.18
C ILE A 352 -6.52 -16.63 41.62
N ASN A 353 -6.60 -17.55 40.66
CA ASN A 353 -6.55 -18.96 40.94
C ASN A 353 -5.15 -19.37 41.43
N VAL A 354 -5.10 -20.14 42.52
CA VAL A 354 -3.87 -20.55 43.20
C VAL A 354 -2.87 -21.28 42.30
N VAL A 355 -3.33 -21.91 41.21
CA VAL A 355 -2.43 -22.58 40.23
C VAL A 355 -1.47 -21.62 39.55
N PHE A 356 -1.84 -20.34 39.42
CA PHE A 356 -0.96 -19.32 38.86
C PHE A 356 0.02 -18.78 39.91
N GLU A 357 -0.39 -18.72 41.17
CA GLU A 357 0.39 -18.10 42.26
C GLU A 357 1.42 -19.06 42.88
N THR A 358 1.08 -20.35 42.96
CA THR A 358 1.88 -21.33 43.70
C THR A 358 2.59 -22.28 42.75
N ALA A 359 3.89 -22.45 42.98
CA ALA A 359 4.67 -23.46 42.29
C ALA A 359 4.03 -24.84 42.53
N THR A 360 3.66 -25.49 41.43
CA THR A 360 2.92 -26.74 41.41
C THR A 360 3.67 -27.69 40.47
N PRO A 361 4.27 -28.79 40.96
CA PRO A 361 4.80 -29.81 40.07
C PRO A 361 3.67 -30.38 39.21
N LEU A 362 4.00 -31.10 38.14
CA LEU A 362 2.99 -31.69 37.26
C LEU A 362 1.93 -32.43 38.07
N LYS A 363 0.70 -31.89 38.07
CA LYS A 363 -0.40 -32.34 38.91
C LYS A 363 -1.63 -32.61 38.04
N LYS A 364 -2.26 -33.76 38.24
CA LYS A 364 -3.58 -34.05 37.69
C LYS A 364 -4.63 -33.21 38.43
N VAL A 365 -5.46 -32.53 37.66
CA VAL A 365 -6.65 -31.81 38.12
C VAL A 365 -7.89 -32.45 37.51
N THR A 366 -9.07 -32.04 37.95
CA THR A 366 -10.36 -32.62 37.53
C THR A 366 -10.50 -32.73 36.00
N ASP A 367 -9.91 -31.80 35.27
CA ASP A 367 -10.12 -31.62 33.83
C ASP A 367 -8.81 -31.57 33.05
N GLY A 368 -7.74 -32.24 33.52
CA GLY A 368 -6.44 -32.19 32.86
C GLY A 368 -5.22 -32.29 33.76
N THR A 369 -4.15 -31.66 33.30
CA THR A 369 -2.90 -31.48 34.04
C THR A 369 -2.50 -30.01 34.08
N VAL A 370 -1.95 -29.60 35.22
CA VAL A 370 -1.33 -28.29 35.38
C VAL A 370 0.09 -28.47 35.92
N GLN A 371 0.96 -27.54 35.56
CA GLN A 371 2.30 -27.39 36.09
C GLN A 371 2.61 -25.90 36.18
N ASN A 372 3.21 -25.47 37.28
CA ASN A 372 3.71 -24.12 37.47
C ASN A 372 5.08 -24.22 38.14
N ASP A 373 6.14 -23.93 37.42
CA ASP A 373 7.51 -24.04 37.93
C ASP A 373 8.38 -22.87 37.48
N SER A 374 9.70 -23.02 37.61
CA SER A 374 10.66 -21.99 37.22
C SER A 374 10.58 -21.56 35.74
N THR A 375 10.03 -22.40 34.86
CA THR A 375 9.86 -22.14 33.43
C THR A 375 8.56 -21.40 33.12
N GLY A 376 7.54 -21.55 33.99
CA GLY A 376 6.26 -20.87 33.91
C GLY A 376 5.08 -21.81 34.17
N PHE A 377 3.90 -21.38 33.74
CA PHE A 377 2.67 -22.15 33.88
C PHE A 377 2.35 -22.91 32.58
N VAL A 378 1.92 -24.15 32.69
CA VAL A 378 1.37 -24.96 31.60
C VAL A 378 0.09 -25.64 32.08
N GLY A 379 -0.99 -25.49 31.32
CA GLY A 379 -2.25 -26.20 31.52
C GLY A 379 -2.69 -26.93 30.26
N ALA A 380 -3.11 -28.19 30.39
CA ALA A 380 -3.59 -29.01 29.29
C ALA A 380 -4.79 -29.85 29.76
N ARG A 381 -5.88 -29.85 29.00
CA ARG A 381 -7.07 -30.66 29.34
C ARG A 381 -6.92 -32.11 28.89
N THR A 382 -7.52 -33.03 29.63
CA THR A 382 -7.63 -34.45 29.20
C THR A 382 -8.64 -34.57 28.06
N ASP A 383 -9.82 -33.97 28.22
CA ASP A 383 -10.90 -33.96 27.23
C ASP A 383 -11.04 -32.54 26.65
N SER A 384 -10.31 -32.29 25.56
CA SER A 384 -10.59 -31.13 24.69
C SER A 384 -11.89 -31.39 23.92
N GLN A 385 -12.71 -30.36 23.66
CA GLN A 385 -13.93 -30.57 22.86
C GLN A 385 -13.54 -31.03 21.44
N ASN A 386 -13.84 -32.29 21.11
CA ASN A 386 -13.64 -32.95 19.81
C ASN A 386 -12.16 -33.02 19.33
N ASN A 387 -11.53 -34.13 19.69
CA ASN A 387 -10.16 -34.59 19.41
C ASN A 387 -9.76 -34.75 17.91
N SER A 388 -10.29 -33.93 17.01
CA SER A 388 -9.80 -33.79 15.62
C SER A 388 -9.53 -32.34 15.20
N LYS A 389 -9.88 -31.32 16.01
CA LYS A 389 -9.74 -29.90 15.65
C LYS A 389 -8.75 -29.09 16.51
N VAL A 390 -8.35 -29.59 17.68
CA VAL A 390 -7.45 -28.85 18.59
C VAL A 390 -6.01 -29.34 18.39
N SER A 391 -5.34 -28.81 17.36
CA SER A 391 -3.98 -29.23 16.99
C SER A 391 -2.88 -28.29 17.46
N GLU A 392 -3.19 -27.22 18.20
CA GLU A 392 -2.23 -26.15 18.47
C GLU A 392 -2.05 -25.87 19.95
N HIS A 393 -0.82 -25.50 20.28
CA HIS A 393 -0.36 -25.03 21.57
C HIS A 393 -0.43 -23.49 21.58
N LEU A 394 -1.00 -22.91 22.65
CA LEU A 394 -1.05 -21.47 22.87
C LEU A 394 0.07 -21.07 23.81
N SER A 395 0.86 -20.06 23.43
CA SER A 395 2.00 -19.61 24.25
C SER A 395 2.01 -18.10 24.42
N SER A 396 2.33 -17.63 25.62
CA SER A 396 2.42 -16.19 25.88
C SER A 396 3.58 -15.56 25.12
N THR A 397 3.34 -14.38 24.57
CA THR A 397 4.37 -13.54 23.97
C THR A 397 4.74 -12.34 24.84
N GLY A 398 3.83 -11.90 25.71
CA GLY A 398 4.06 -10.84 26.67
C GLY A 398 2.82 -10.50 27.49
N PHE A 399 3.02 -9.68 28.52
CA PHE A 399 1.95 -9.11 29.34
C PHE A 399 2.12 -7.59 29.49
N HIS A 400 1.10 -6.81 29.12
CA HIS A 400 1.13 -5.35 29.20
C HIS A 400 -0.21 -4.78 29.66
N GLY A 401 -0.16 -3.90 30.67
CA GLY A 401 -1.31 -3.10 31.11
C GLY A 401 -2.56 -3.90 31.48
N GLY A 402 -2.40 -5.11 32.03
CA GLY A 402 -3.50 -6.01 32.37
C GLY A 402 -3.78 -7.08 31.32
N THR A 403 -3.14 -7.02 30.16
CA THR A 403 -3.46 -7.88 29.02
C THR A 403 -2.35 -8.88 28.75
N MET A 404 -2.71 -10.16 28.68
CA MET A 404 -1.84 -11.24 28.22
C MET A 404 -1.98 -11.41 26.72
N PHE A 405 -0.88 -11.57 26.00
CA PHE A 405 -0.84 -11.74 24.54
C PHE A 405 -0.33 -13.12 24.16
N TRP A 406 -0.84 -13.66 23.05
CA TRP A 406 -0.66 -15.06 22.71
C TRP A 406 -0.28 -15.29 21.27
N THR A 407 0.64 -16.22 21.05
CA THR A 407 0.90 -16.84 19.75
C THR A 407 0.51 -18.32 19.77
N THR A 408 0.57 -18.97 18.61
CA THR A 408 0.20 -20.39 18.45
C THR A 408 1.28 -21.16 17.71
N SER A 409 1.54 -22.39 18.15
CA SER A 409 2.39 -23.37 17.46
C SER A 409 1.64 -24.69 17.26
N LYS A 410 2.05 -25.48 16.26
CA LYS A 410 1.51 -26.83 16.04
C LYS A 410 2.19 -27.85 16.94
#